data_AF-A0A534PQH4-F1
#
_entry.id   AF-A0A534PQH4-F1
#
_cell.length_a   1.000
_cell.length_b   1.000
_cell.length_c   1.000
_cell.angle_alpha   90.00
_cell.angle_beta   90.00
_cell.angle_gamma   90.00
#
_symmetry.space_group_name_H-M   'P 1'
#
loop_
_entity.id
_entity.type
_entity.pdbx_description
1 polymer ?
#
loop_
_entity_poly.entity_id
_entity_poly.type
_entity_poly.pdbx_seq_one_letter_code
_entity_poly.pdbx_strand_id
1 'polypeptide(L)'
;MAHPSAARLIPDCRVSVDGKKLDTEKDAALTRVEVDLDVDLFGQCVLVFNDPQQKLINGKDFESGTAIKVEIGFSSKLQKIFEGEVVALEPQFRRDMPPSLRVVCQESLHRLALSQMTRAFNDVDDKEIANKIAQEHGLSADAPSGTKEHILQGNVTDAAFLRRLAQKHGNHLRIEGKKLIIGPPPSGASITVGPGDGLRKVKVRVQSNTQVEEISVHGYDPKTKKEFVGKAKGSGVVGEGTSKYGKGKTLSFAGHEHQPADQATAEAMAKGRMR
;
A
#
# COMPACT_ATOMS: atom_id res chain seq x y z
N MET A 1 34.68 -2.25 -16.76
CA MET A 1 34.20 -1.73 -15.47
C MET A 1 33.55 -0.38 -15.74
N ALA A 2 32.22 -0.29 -15.65
CA ALA A 2 31.54 0.98 -15.89
C ALA A 2 31.87 1.92 -14.71
N HIS A 3 32.61 3.00 -14.98
CA HIS A 3 32.80 4.06 -14.00
C HIS A 3 31.42 4.60 -13.61
N PRO A 4 31.08 4.65 -12.30
CA PRO A 4 29.83 5.28 -11.90
C PRO A 4 29.89 6.75 -12.31
N SER A 5 28.98 7.17 -13.19
CA SER A 5 28.79 8.57 -13.54
C SER A 5 28.74 9.41 -12.25
N ALA A 6 29.51 10.48 -12.17
CA ALA A 6 29.59 11.37 -11.01
C ALA A 6 28.21 11.88 -10.54
N ALA A 7 27.21 11.88 -11.43
CA ALA A 7 25.83 12.19 -11.10
C ALA A 7 25.26 11.30 -9.98
N ARG A 8 25.64 10.01 -9.88
CA ARG A 8 25.18 9.07 -8.83
C ARG A 8 25.74 9.37 -7.43
N LEU A 9 26.63 10.34 -7.29
CA LEU A 9 27.28 10.66 -6.00
C LEU A 9 26.69 11.89 -5.32
N ILE A 10 25.78 12.62 -6.00
CA ILE A 10 25.18 13.85 -5.48
C ILE A 10 23.68 13.56 -5.25
N PRO A 11 23.29 13.09 -4.06
CA PRO A 11 21.88 12.94 -3.74
C PRO A 11 21.21 14.32 -3.73
N ASP A 12 20.01 14.38 -4.31
CA ASP A 12 19.18 15.58 -4.28
C ASP A 12 17.76 15.19 -3.82
N CYS A 13 17.14 16.07 -3.06
CA CYS A 13 15.81 15.89 -2.49
C CYS A 13 15.02 17.17 -2.67
N ARG A 14 13.80 17.03 -3.18
CA ARG A 14 12.87 18.14 -3.36
C ARG A 14 11.58 17.85 -2.61
N VAL A 15 11.24 18.75 -1.72
CA VAL A 15 9.95 18.75 -1.01
C VAL A 15 9.09 19.89 -1.56
N SER A 16 7.85 19.55 -1.90
CA SER A 16 6.84 20.54 -2.28
C SER A 16 5.67 20.49 -1.30
N VAL A 17 5.20 21.67 -0.93
CA VAL A 17 4.10 21.94 0.02
C VAL A 17 3.02 22.69 -0.75
N ASP A 18 1.80 22.15 -0.79
CA ASP A 18 0.67 22.66 -1.61
C ASP A 18 1.06 22.96 -3.06
N GLY A 19 1.87 22.06 -3.64
CA GLY A 19 2.34 22.16 -5.03
C GLY A 19 3.43 23.20 -5.28
N LYS A 20 3.88 23.92 -4.24
CA LYS A 20 5.01 24.86 -4.32
C LYS A 20 6.25 24.23 -3.72
N LYS A 21 7.41 24.41 -4.37
CA LYS A 21 8.68 24.05 -3.76
C LYS A 21 8.86 24.85 -2.46
N LEU A 22 9.42 24.22 -1.42
CA LEU A 22 9.90 24.95 -0.25
C LEU A 22 10.77 26.13 -0.67
N ASP A 23 10.59 27.28 0.00
CA ASP A 23 11.48 28.41 -0.15
C ASP A 23 12.89 28.07 0.37
N THR A 24 13.89 28.84 -0.06
CA THR A 24 15.29 28.57 0.22
C THR A 24 15.61 28.48 1.72
N GLU A 25 14.93 29.26 2.57
CA GLU A 25 15.16 29.23 4.02
C GLU A 25 14.62 27.94 4.63
N LYS A 26 13.40 27.53 4.26
CA LYS A 26 12.79 26.28 4.74
C LYS A 26 13.48 25.03 4.20
N ASP A 27 13.92 25.07 2.95
CA ASP A 27 14.69 24.00 2.31
C ASP A 27 16.04 23.82 3.03
N ALA A 28 16.72 24.92 3.39
CA ALA A 28 17.96 24.86 4.17
C ALA A 28 17.75 24.39 5.63
N ALA A 29 16.55 24.60 6.19
CA ALA A 29 16.19 24.13 7.52
C ALA A 29 15.85 22.63 7.56
N LEU A 30 15.55 22.00 6.41
CA LEU A 30 15.22 20.58 6.31
C LEU A 30 16.47 19.72 6.54
N THR A 31 16.49 18.98 7.66
CA THR A 31 17.64 18.17 8.08
C THR A 31 17.48 16.68 7.77
N ARG A 32 16.24 16.19 7.68
CA ARG A 32 15.94 14.78 7.43
C ARG A 32 14.64 14.62 6.67
N VAL A 33 14.66 13.72 5.70
CA VAL A 33 13.49 13.19 5.00
C VAL A 33 13.52 11.68 5.13
N GLU A 34 12.44 11.12 5.64
CA GLU A 34 12.25 9.68 5.75
C GLU A 34 10.93 9.32 5.07
N VAL A 35 10.97 8.30 4.21
CA VAL A 35 9.79 7.79 3.51
C VAL A 35 9.76 6.29 3.74
N ASP A 36 8.67 5.84 4.33
CA ASP A 36 8.36 4.43 4.57
C ASP A 36 7.14 4.08 3.71
N LEU A 37 7.34 3.17 2.76
CA LEU A 37 6.29 2.70 1.85
C LEU A 37 6.04 1.24 2.15
N ASP A 38 4.78 0.92 2.39
CA ASP A 38 4.33 -0.43 2.72
C ASP A 38 3.19 -0.82 1.79
N VAL A 39 3.10 -2.10 1.43
CA VAL A 39 2.06 -2.62 0.53
C VAL A 39 0.73 -2.77 1.27
N ASP A 40 0.79 -3.09 2.56
CA ASP A 40 -0.35 -3.38 3.42
C ASP A 40 -0.57 -2.33 4.50
N LEU A 41 0.30 -1.33 4.68
CA LEU A 41 0.07 -0.16 5.52
C LEU A 41 -0.07 1.11 4.66
N PHE A 42 -0.27 2.26 5.30
CA PHE A 42 -0.29 3.53 4.58
C PHE A 42 1.14 4.02 4.43
N GLY A 43 1.52 4.49 3.23
CA GLY A 43 2.80 5.15 3.08
C GLY A 43 2.91 6.33 4.04
N GLN A 44 4.06 6.47 4.69
CA GLN A 44 4.34 7.53 5.64
C GLN A 44 5.59 8.29 5.22
N CYS A 45 5.55 9.61 5.36
CA CYS A 45 6.72 10.46 5.21
C CYS A 45 6.91 11.30 6.47
N VAL A 46 8.17 11.43 6.91
CA VAL A 46 8.56 12.27 8.04
C VAL A 46 9.59 13.28 7.56
N LEU A 47 9.28 14.56 7.76
CA LEU A 47 10.19 15.67 7.50
C LEU A 47 10.65 16.25 8.84
N VAL A 48 11.95 16.51 9.00
CA VAL A 48 12.49 17.12 10.23
C VAL A 48 13.21 18.41 9.89
N PHE A 49 12.74 19.51 10.48
CA PHE A 49 13.29 20.84 10.29
C PHE A 49 14.00 21.32 11.56
N ASN A 50 15.19 21.90 11.39
CA ASN A 50 15.85 22.67 12.44
C ASN A 50 15.21 24.06 12.50
N ASP A 51 14.54 24.41 13.60
CA ASP A 51 13.74 25.63 13.71
C ASP A 51 14.04 26.40 15.01
N PRO A 52 15.28 26.90 15.18
CA PRO A 52 15.69 27.56 16.42
C PRO A 52 14.91 28.83 16.74
N GLN A 53 14.36 29.50 15.72
CA GLN A 53 13.54 30.70 15.85
C GLN A 53 12.04 30.38 15.98
N GLN A 54 11.65 29.10 15.95
CA GLN A 54 10.27 28.63 16.05
C GLN A 54 9.33 29.23 14.98
N LYS A 55 9.87 29.53 13.80
CA LYS A 55 9.12 30.12 12.68
C LYS A 55 8.17 29.11 12.04
N LEU A 56 8.61 27.86 11.91
CA LEU A 56 7.80 26.78 11.34
C LEU A 56 6.82 26.23 12.36
N ILE A 57 7.25 26.10 13.63
CA ILE A 57 6.38 25.66 14.74
C ILE A 57 5.18 26.60 14.91
N ASN A 58 5.40 27.92 14.84
CA ASN A 58 4.33 28.93 14.96
C ASN A 58 3.74 29.35 13.59
N GLY A 59 4.21 28.72 12.51
CA GLY A 59 3.79 29.02 11.15
C GLY A 59 2.53 28.26 10.73
N LYS A 60 2.15 28.44 9.46
CA LYS A 60 0.97 27.78 8.85
C LYS A 60 1.32 26.93 7.63
N ASP A 61 2.61 26.79 7.33
CA ASP A 61 3.07 26.07 6.14
C ASP A 61 2.72 24.58 6.16
N PHE A 62 2.53 23.99 7.34
CA PHE A 62 2.29 22.56 7.51
C PHE A 62 1.01 22.27 8.30
N GLU A 63 -0.05 23.07 8.08
CA GLU A 63 -1.35 22.79 8.69
C GLU A 63 -1.85 21.38 8.31
N SER A 64 -2.70 20.80 9.17
CA SER A 64 -3.24 19.46 8.93
C SER A 64 -3.98 19.41 7.59
N GLY A 65 -3.67 18.41 6.77
CA GLY A 65 -4.23 18.23 5.43
C GLY A 65 -3.49 18.97 4.31
N THR A 66 -2.46 19.76 4.62
CA THR A 66 -1.59 20.38 3.60
C THR A 66 -0.94 19.29 2.73
N ALA A 67 -0.96 19.46 1.41
CA ALA A 67 -0.45 18.46 0.48
C ALA A 67 1.09 18.46 0.44
N ILE A 68 1.69 17.29 0.57
CA ILE A 68 3.14 17.08 0.58
C ILE A 68 3.53 16.14 -0.55
N LYS A 69 4.56 16.54 -1.29
CA LYS A 69 5.18 15.73 -2.34
C LYS A 69 6.68 15.69 -2.13
N VAL A 70 7.25 14.49 -2.16
CA VAL A 70 8.68 14.27 -2.01
C VAL A 70 9.23 13.59 -3.25
N GLU A 71 10.25 14.20 -3.81
CA GLU A 71 11.00 13.69 -4.95
C GLU A 71 12.45 13.50 -4.51
N ILE A 72 13.01 12.29 -4.72
CA ILE A 72 14.40 11.98 -4.39
C ILE A 72 15.08 11.44 -5.63
N GLY A 73 16.36 11.76 -5.78
CA GLY A 73 17.16 11.18 -6.83
C GLY A 73 18.60 11.64 -6.77
N PHE A 74 19.24 11.61 -7.92
CA PHE A 74 20.66 11.91 -8.06
C PHE A 74 20.84 13.01 -9.11
N SER A 75 21.51 14.10 -8.71
CA SER A 75 21.67 15.28 -9.55
C SER A 75 20.32 15.75 -10.12
N SER A 76 20.21 15.98 -11.44
CA SER A 76 18.98 16.48 -12.07
C SER A 76 17.85 15.46 -12.25
N LYS A 77 18.08 14.18 -11.93
CA LYS A 77 17.08 13.11 -12.10
C LYS A 77 16.40 12.81 -10.78
N LEU A 78 15.35 13.56 -10.49
CA LEU A 78 14.46 13.32 -9.35
C LEU A 78 13.28 12.44 -9.76
N GLN A 79 12.89 11.54 -8.88
CA GLN A 79 11.69 10.72 -9.03
C GLN A 79 10.78 10.96 -7.84
N LYS A 80 9.47 11.08 -8.09
CA LYS A 80 8.45 11.13 -7.03
C LYS A 80 8.45 9.81 -6.27
N ILE A 81 8.69 9.87 -4.96
CA ILE A 81 8.68 8.71 -4.07
C ILE A 81 7.51 8.73 -3.09
N PHE A 82 6.94 9.90 -2.81
CA PHE A 82 5.83 10.04 -1.88
C PHE A 82 4.92 11.20 -2.28
N GLU A 83 3.62 10.98 -2.10
CA GLU A 83 2.58 11.99 -2.26
C GLU A 83 1.49 11.73 -1.21
N GLY A 84 1.20 12.73 -0.40
CA GLY A 84 0.26 12.60 0.70
C GLY A 84 -0.02 13.95 1.32
N GLU A 85 -0.37 13.96 2.59
CA GLU A 85 -0.72 15.17 3.32
C GLU A 85 -0.23 15.12 4.76
N VAL A 86 -0.12 16.30 5.37
CA VAL A 86 0.28 16.43 6.79
C VAL A 86 -0.81 15.89 7.69
N VAL A 87 -0.45 14.97 8.59
CA VAL A 87 -1.36 14.37 9.58
C VAL A 87 -1.01 14.79 10.99
N ALA A 88 0.27 15.07 11.27
CA ALA A 88 0.68 15.55 12.58
C ALA A 88 1.87 16.51 12.51
N LEU A 89 1.87 17.48 13.43
CA LEU A 89 3.00 18.34 13.75
C LEU A 89 3.50 18.00 15.14
N GLU A 90 4.78 17.70 15.23
CA GLU A 90 5.45 17.34 16.48
C GLU A 90 6.62 18.30 16.73
N PRO A 91 6.37 19.43 17.41
CA PRO A 91 7.44 20.28 17.92
C PRO A 91 8.30 19.51 18.93
N GLN A 92 9.61 19.55 18.75
CA GLN A 92 10.58 18.88 19.60
C GLN A 92 11.45 19.90 20.32
N PHE A 93 11.38 19.89 21.65
CA PHE A 93 12.17 20.74 22.52
C PHE A 93 13.05 19.86 23.40
N ARG A 94 14.37 19.97 23.22
CA ARG A 94 15.35 19.23 24.00
C ARG A 94 16.33 20.21 24.61
N ARG A 95 16.88 19.90 25.78
CA ARG A 95 17.86 20.77 26.46
C ARG A 95 19.17 20.87 25.69
N ASP A 96 19.55 19.82 24.98
CA ASP A 96 20.84 19.64 24.31
C ASP A 96 20.82 19.95 22.80
N MET A 97 19.65 20.28 22.24
CA MET A 97 19.47 20.51 20.81
C MET A 97 18.62 21.77 20.58
N PRO A 98 18.86 22.50 19.48
CA PRO A 98 17.94 23.57 19.08
C PRO A 98 16.51 23.02 18.87
N PRO A 99 15.47 23.83 19.06
CA PRO A 99 14.10 23.46 18.71
C PRO A 99 14.01 22.94 17.28
N SER A 100 13.27 21.86 17.08
CA SER A 100 13.05 21.26 15.76
C SER A 100 11.57 20.93 15.56
N LEU A 101 11.12 20.92 14.31
CA LEU A 101 9.76 20.52 13.95
C LEU A 101 9.82 19.20 13.18
N ARG A 102 9.11 18.19 13.69
CA ARG A 102 8.87 16.94 12.97
C ARG A 102 7.47 16.98 12.36
N VAL A 103 7.38 16.94 11.04
CA VAL A 103 6.13 16.93 10.27
C VAL A 103 5.88 15.50 9.79
N VAL A 104 4.78 14.90 10.24
CA VAL A 104 4.38 13.54 9.86
C VAL A 104 3.29 13.63 8.80
N CYS A 105 3.53 12.97 7.68
CA CYS A 105 2.65 12.95 6.52
C CYS A 105 2.25 11.50 6.21
N GLN A 106 1.03 11.30 5.72
CA GLN A 106 0.56 10.01 5.25
C GLN A 106 -0.12 10.14 3.88
N GLU A 107 -0.13 9.07 3.11
CA GLU A 107 -0.89 9.00 1.86
C GLU A 107 -2.37 9.25 2.12
N SER A 108 -3.11 9.79 1.13
CA SER A 108 -4.54 10.11 1.30
C SER A 108 -5.41 8.89 1.63
N LEU A 109 -4.90 7.68 1.43
CA LEU A 109 -5.56 6.43 1.81
C LEU A 109 -5.87 6.35 3.31
N HIS A 110 -5.07 7.02 4.17
CA HIS A 110 -5.35 7.05 5.61
C HIS A 110 -6.71 7.68 5.94
N ARG A 111 -7.24 8.59 5.11
CA ARG A 111 -8.57 9.19 5.31
C ARG A 111 -9.68 8.14 5.29
N LEU A 112 -9.53 7.09 4.49
CA LEU A 112 -10.46 5.95 4.42
C LEU A 112 -10.47 5.11 5.71
N ALA A 113 -9.48 5.31 6.60
CA ALA A 113 -9.34 4.60 7.85
C ALA A 113 -9.88 5.37 9.07
N LEU A 114 -10.34 6.61 8.90
CA LEU A 114 -10.72 7.49 10.01
C LEU A 114 -12.04 7.12 10.68
N SER A 115 -13.01 6.61 9.92
CA SER A 115 -14.36 6.34 10.42
C SER A 115 -14.83 4.94 10.04
N GLN A 116 -15.38 4.22 11.02
CA GLN A 116 -16.10 2.97 10.78
C GLN A 116 -17.48 3.27 10.23
N MET A 117 -17.93 2.47 9.27
CA MET A 117 -19.23 2.64 8.64
C MET A 117 -19.99 1.32 8.57
N THR A 118 -21.32 1.43 8.53
CA THR A 118 -22.23 0.31 8.31
C THR A 118 -23.09 0.57 7.08
N ARG A 119 -22.90 -0.21 6.02
CA ARG A 119 -23.54 0.00 4.70
C ARG A 119 -23.84 -1.33 4.02
N ALA A 120 -25.02 -1.42 3.43
CA ALA A 120 -25.40 -2.54 2.58
C ALA A 120 -25.20 -2.17 1.10
N PHE A 121 -24.56 -3.07 0.37
CA PHE A 121 -24.33 -3.00 -1.06
C PHE A 121 -25.14 -4.12 -1.71
N ASN A 122 -26.18 -3.77 -2.47
CA ASN A 122 -27.13 -4.72 -3.06
C ASN A 122 -26.90 -4.84 -4.57
N ASP A 123 -26.67 -6.06 -5.06
CA ASP A 123 -26.55 -6.35 -6.50
C ASP A 123 -25.48 -5.51 -7.22
N VAL A 124 -24.34 -5.35 -6.54
CA VAL A 124 -23.18 -4.60 -7.05
C VAL A 124 -21.96 -5.49 -7.14
N ASP A 125 -21.08 -5.16 -8.07
CA ASP A 125 -19.78 -5.84 -8.21
C ASP A 125 -18.67 -5.11 -7.42
N ASP A 126 -17.52 -5.77 -7.28
CA ASP A 126 -16.36 -5.25 -6.55
C ASP A 126 -15.89 -3.88 -7.10
N LYS A 127 -16.04 -3.65 -8.41
CA LYS A 127 -15.68 -2.40 -9.09
C LYS A 127 -16.64 -1.26 -8.76
N GLU A 128 -17.94 -1.52 -8.78
CA GLU A 128 -18.99 -0.57 -8.40
C GLU A 128 -18.83 -0.15 -6.94
N ILE A 129 -18.50 -1.09 -6.04
CA ILE A 129 -18.20 -0.80 -4.63
C ILE A 129 -16.99 0.14 -4.51
N ALA A 130 -15.87 -0.21 -5.15
CA ALA A 130 -14.65 0.59 -5.10
C ALA A 130 -14.87 2.02 -5.65
N ASN A 131 -15.60 2.14 -6.76
CA ASN A 131 -15.96 3.43 -7.36
C ASN A 131 -16.84 4.28 -6.44
N LYS A 132 -17.85 3.67 -5.82
CA LYS A 132 -18.75 4.38 -4.91
C LYS A 132 -18.00 4.93 -3.70
N ILE A 133 -17.18 4.11 -3.06
CA ILE A 133 -16.36 4.54 -1.92
C ILE A 133 -15.36 5.63 -2.36
N ALA A 134 -14.70 5.48 -3.51
CA ALA A 134 -13.78 6.50 -4.00
C ALA A 134 -14.47 7.85 -4.20
N GLN A 135 -15.64 7.87 -4.82
CA GLN A 135 -16.39 9.09 -5.09
C GLN A 135 -16.80 9.83 -3.82
N GLU A 136 -17.21 9.12 -2.78
CA GLU A 136 -17.57 9.70 -1.48
C GLU A 136 -16.40 10.45 -0.82
N HIS A 137 -15.17 10.02 -1.11
CA HIS A 137 -13.93 10.67 -0.63
C HIS A 137 -13.29 11.61 -1.67
N GLY A 138 -13.99 11.92 -2.77
CA GLY A 138 -13.47 12.80 -3.83
C GLY A 138 -12.31 12.20 -4.64
N LEU A 139 -12.23 10.87 -4.66
CA LEU A 139 -11.23 10.07 -5.37
C LEU A 139 -11.87 9.37 -6.59
N SER A 140 -11.00 8.85 -7.46
CA SER A 140 -11.37 7.92 -8.53
C SER A 140 -10.90 6.52 -8.18
N ALA A 141 -11.55 5.46 -8.70
CA ALA A 141 -11.08 4.09 -8.50
C ALA A 141 -10.85 3.36 -9.82
N ASP A 142 -9.95 2.38 -9.75
CA ASP A 142 -9.70 1.39 -10.78
C ASP A 142 -9.57 0.02 -10.11
N ALA A 143 -10.55 -0.83 -10.38
CA ALA A 143 -10.69 -2.13 -9.76
C ALA A 143 -11.20 -3.12 -10.82
N PRO A 144 -10.82 -4.40 -10.72
CA PRO A 144 -11.36 -5.44 -11.59
C PRO A 144 -12.86 -5.61 -11.33
N SER A 145 -13.62 -5.88 -12.40
CA SER A 145 -15.03 -6.28 -12.25
C SER A 145 -15.11 -7.67 -11.60
N GLY A 146 -16.20 -7.89 -10.87
CA GLY A 146 -16.47 -9.13 -10.15
C GLY A 146 -17.88 -9.64 -10.37
N THR A 147 -18.24 -10.68 -9.65
CA THR A 147 -19.62 -11.18 -9.59
C THR A 147 -20.46 -10.23 -8.73
N LYS A 148 -21.66 -9.89 -9.20
CA LYS A 148 -22.60 -9.08 -8.42
C LYS A 148 -23.12 -9.84 -7.22
N GLU A 149 -23.08 -9.21 -6.06
CA GLU A 149 -23.48 -9.83 -4.80
C GLU A 149 -24.07 -8.83 -3.82
N HIS A 150 -24.58 -9.36 -2.70
CA HIS A 150 -25.00 -8.57 -1.55
C HIS A 150 -23.88 -8.56 -0.52
N ILE A 151 -23.27 -7.39 -0.27
CA ILE A 151 -22.18 -7.25 0.69
C ILE A 151 -22.57 -6.25 1.77
N LEU A 152 -22.34 -6.62 3.03
CA LEU A 152 -22.47 -5.73 4.18
C LEU A 152 -21.07 -5.27 4.63
N GLN A 153 -20.84 -3.97 4.57
CA GLN A 153 -19.80 -3.33 5.36
C GLN A 153 -20.36 -3.20 6.78
N GLY A 154 -19.93 -4.03 7.73
CA GLY A 154 -20.47 -4.04 9.09
C GLY A 154 -19.49 -3.48 10.11
N ASN A 155 -19.67 -2.22 10.50
CA ASN A 155 -18.81 -1.52 11.47
C ASN A 155 -17.31 -1.63 11.18
N VAL A 156 -16.92 -1.42 9.93
CA VAL A 156 -15.51 -1.43 9.49
C VAL A 156 -15.22 -0.18 8.68
N THR A 157 -13.95 0.25 8.71
CA THR A 157 -13.50 1.41 7.92
C THR A 157 -13.50 1.08 6.43
N ASP A 158 -13.63 2.10 5.58
CA ASP A 158 -13.57 1.93 4.13
C ASP A 158 -12.23 1.34 3.69
N ALA A 159 -11.12 1.76 4.32
CA ALA A 159 -9.79 1.20 4.06
C ALA A 159 -9.73 -0.31 4.34
N ALA A 160 -10.24 -0.75 5.49
CA ALA A 160 -10.24 -2.17 5.85
C ALA A 160 -11.17 -2.98 4.94
N PHE A 161 -12.32 -2.42 4.56
CA PHE A 161 -13.27 -3.07 3.68
C PHE A 161 -12.71 -3.25 2.26
N LEU A 162 -12.12 -2.20 1.67
CA LEU A 162 -11.48 -2.27 0.36
C LEU A 162 -10.27 -3.23 0.35
N ARG A 163 -9.52 -3.33 1.46
CA ARG A 163 -8.44 -4.31 1.58
C ARG A 163 -8.94 -5.75 1.59
N ARG A 164 -10.03 -6.04 2.31
CA ARG A 164 -10.68 -7.37 2.26
C ARG A 164 -11.15 -7.69 0.84
N LEU A 165 -11.71 -6.71 0.14
CA LEU A 165 -12.14 -6.83 -1.25
C LEU A 165 -10.96 -7.11 -2.20
N ALA A 166 -9.81 -6.45 -1.98
CA ALA A 166 -8.60 -6.69 -2.76
C ALA A 166 -8.02 -8.10 -2.49
N GLN A 167 -7.94 -8.48 -1.21
CA GLN A 167 -7.41 -9.78 -0.77
C GLN A 167 -8.24 -10.96 -1.29
N LYS A 168 -9.55 -10.78 -1.49
CA LYS A 168 -10.45 -11.76 -2.14
C LYS A 168 -9.87 -12.32 -3.45
N HIS A 169 -9.14 -11.51 -4.20
CA HIS A 169 -8.55 -11.90 -5.49
C HIS A 169 -7.01 -11.94 -5.47
N GLY A 170 -6.39 -11.84 -4.29
CA GLY A 170 -4.93 -11.70 -4.14
C GLY A 170 -4.38 -10.42 -4.77
N ASN A 171 -5.18 -9.35 -4.74
CA ASN A 171 -4.80 -8.01 -5.17
C ASN A 171 -4.46 -7.15 -3.95
N HIS A 172 -3.77 -6.03 -4.20
CA HIS A 172 -3.47 -5.02 -3.18
C HIS A 172 -4.21 -3.72 -3.48
N LEU A 173 -4.50 -2.99 -2.41
CA LEU A 173 -5.06 -1.64 -2.47
C LEU A 173 -3.91 -0.63 -2.40
N ARG A 174 -3.78 0.21 -3.42
CA ARG A 174 -2.82 1.33 -3.45
C ARG A 174 -3.48 2.61 -3.91
N ILE A 175 -2.80 3.74 -3.72
CA ILE A 175 -3.24 5.04 -4.21
C ILE A 175 -2.14 5.69 -5.04
N GLU A 176 -2.51 6.25 -6.19
CA GLU A 176 -1.62 7.07 -7.02
C GLU A 176 -2.28 8.42 -7.27
N GLY A 177 -1.79 9.46 -6.58
CA GLY A 177 -2.43 10.77 -6.58
C GLY A 177 -3.85 10.68 -6.03
N LYS A 178 -4.84 10.91 -6.89
CA LYS A 178 -6.28 10.80 -6.53
C LYS A 178 -6.97 9.54 -7.06
N LYS A 179 -6.18 8.54 -7.48
CA LYS A 179 -6.70 7.29 -8.04
C LYS A 179 -6.41 6.13 -7.08
N LEU A 180 -7.46 5.56 -6.50
CA LEU A 180 -7.42 4.28 -5.79
C LEU A 180 -7.30 3.15 -6.82
N ILE A 181 -6.40 2.22 -6.58
CA ILE A 181 -6.15 1.11 -7.51
C ILE A 181 -6.17 -0.18 -6.72
N ILE A 182 -7.05 -1.10 -7.13
CA ILE A 182 -7.12 -2.46 -6.65
C ILE A 182 -6.59 -3.34 -7.77
N GLY A 183 -5.44 -3.97 -7.56
CA GLY A 183 -4.84 -4.82 -8.59
C GLY A 183 -3.62 -5.60 -8.10
N PRO A 184 -3.01 -6.41 -8.98
CA PRO A 184 -1.79 -7.11 -8.65
C PRO A 184 -0.64 -6.11 -8.38
N PRO A 185 0.43 -6.55 -7.69
CA PRO A 185 1.63 -5.75 -7.56
C PRO A 185 2.12 -5.23 -8.93
N PRO A 186 2.60 -3.99 -9.03
CA PRO A 186 3.13 -3.48 -10.29
C PRO A 186 4.32 -4.34 -10.74
N SER A 187 4.32 -4.75 -12.01
CA SER A 187 5.45 -5.47 -12.60
C SER A 187 6.58 -4.50 -12.88
N GLY A 188 7.63 -4.55 -12.06
CA GLY A 188 8.84 -3.74 -12.22
C GLY A 188 9.90 -4.41 -13.09
N ALA A 189 10.85 -3.62 -13.60
CA ALA A 189 12.04 -4.16 -14.24
C ALA A 189 12.84 -5.00 -13.24
N SER A 190 13.27 -6.20 -13.63
CA SER A 190 14.14 -7.03 -12.79
C SER A 190 15.49 -6.32 -12.63
N ILE A 191 15.89 -6.06 -11.39
CA ILE A 191 17.19 -5.47 -11.07
C ILE A 191 18.10 -6.60 -10.61
N THR A 192 19.11 -6.91 -11.40
CA THR A 192 20.16 -7.83 -11.00
C THR A 192 21.09 -7.12 -10.02
N VAL A 193 21.21 -7.65 -8.81
CA VAL A 193 22.11 -7.13 -7.77
C VAL A 193 23.18 -8.19 -7.49
N GLY A 194 24.43 -7.90 -7.83
CA GLY A 194 25.58 -8.76 -7.58
C GLY A 194 26.39 -8.33 -6.36
N PRO A 195 27.24 -9.23 -5.83
CA PRO A 195 28.29 -8.86 -4.88
C PRO A 195 29.20 -7.78 -5.49
N GLY A 196 29.29 -6.62 -4.85
CA GLY A 196 30.08 -5.48 -5.32
C GLY A 196 29.29 -4.33 -5.93
N ASP A 197 27.99 -4.49 -6.21
CA ASP A 197 27.12 -3.43 -6.78
C ASP A 197 26.64 -2.39 -5.74
N GLY A 198 27.38 -2.21 -4.65
CA GLY A 198 27.01 -1.29 -3.56
C GLY A 198 26.03 -1.87 -2.52
N LEU A 199 25.83 -3.19 -2.53
CA LEU A 199 24.99 -3.91 -1.58
C LEU A 199 25.59 -3.88 -0.16
N ARG A 200 24.93 -3.20 0.78
CA ARG A 200 25.43 -3.07 2.16
C ARG A 200 25.15 -4.28 3.04
N LYS A 201 23.96 -4.88 2.92
CA LYS A 201 23.52 -6.01 3.73
C LYS A 201 22.42 -6.77 3.01
N VAL A 202 22.53 -8.09 2.98
CA VAL A 202 21.44 -9.00 2.56
C VAL A 202 21.17 -9.97 3.69
N LYS A 203 19.89 -10.16 4.01
CA LYS A 203 19.44 -11.20 4.92
C LYS A 203 18.35 -12.00 4.22
N VAL A 204 18.69 -13.19 3.75
CA VAL A 204 17.72 -14.13 3.18
C VAL A 204 17.20 -15.02 4.31
N ARG A 205 15.87 -15.12 4.44
CA ARG A 205 15.21 -16.06 5.33
C ARG A 205 14.29 -16.94 4.48
N VAL A 206 14.49 -18.25 4.57
CA VAL A 206 13.62 -19.24 3.92
C VAL A 206 12.71 -19.83 4.98
N GLN A 207 11.40 -19.76 4.79
CA GLN A 207 10.39 -20.34 5.68
C GLN A 207 9.50 -21.29 4.86
N SER A 208 9.23 -22.47 5.39
CA SER A 208 8.43 -23.53 4.74
C SER A 208 7.14 -23.86 5.51
N ASN A 209 6.83 -23.11 6.57
CA ASN A 209 5.73 -23.39 7.48
C ASN A 209 4.33 -23.22 6.85
N THR A 210 4.19 -22.38 5.82
CA THR A 210 2.92 -22.08 5.13
C THR A 210 2.82 -22.71 3.75
N GLN A 211 3.74 -23.60 3.37
CA GLN A 211 3.82 -24.14 2.02
C GLN A 211 2.89 -25.34 1.83
N VAL A 212 1.89 -25.19 0.96
CA VAL A 212 0.91 -26.23 0.62
C VAL A 212 0.79 -26.43 -0.89
N GLU A 213 0.36 -27.62 -1.31
CA GLU A 213 0.29 -27.97 -2.74
C GLU A 213 -0.98 -27.40 -3.39
N GLU A 214 -2.09 -27.43 -2.66
CA GLU A 214 -3.41 -26.99 -3.14
C GLU A 214 -4.10 -26.15 -2.06
N ILE A 215 -4.75 -25.08 -2.47
CA ILE A 215 -5.74 -24.37 -1.66
C ILE A 215 -7.11 -24.66 -2.23
N SER A 216 -8.03 -25.11 -1.37
CA SER A 216 -9.44 -25.25 -1.70
C SER A 216 -10.29 -24.24 -0.93
N VAL A 217 -11.18 -23.57 -1.64
CA VAL A 217 -12.16 -22.64 -1.07
C VAL A 217 -13.53 -23.20 -1.32
N HIS A 218 -14.26 -23.45 -0.23
CA HIS A 218 -15.56 -24.08 -0.26
C HIS A 218 -16.66 -23.02 -0.13
N GLY A 219 -17.68 -23.12 -0.97
CA GLY A 219 -18.88 -22.29 -0.95
C GLY A 219 -20.13 -23.14 -1.00
N TYR A 220 -21.25 -22.55 -0.59
CA TYR A 220 -22.54 -23.23 -0.59
C TYR A 220 -23.57 -22.37 -1.30
N ASP A 221 -24.24 -22.93 -2.30
CA ASP A 221 -25.32 -22.25 -2.99
C ASP A 221 -26.65 -22.57 -2.27
N PRO A 222 -27.29 -21.58 -1.61
CA PRO A 222 -28.56 -21.80 -0.91
C PRO A 222 -29.73 -22.12 -1.85
N LYS A 223 -29.67 -21.72 -3.14
CA LYS A 223 -30.74 -21.98 -4.11
C LYS A 223 -30.72 -23.44 -4.56
N THR A 224 -29.55 -23.94 -4.96
CA THR A 224 -29.39 -25.32 -5.44
C THR A 224 -29.13 -26.32 -4.31
N LYS A 225 -28.85 -25.82 -3.09
CA LYS A 225 -28.47 -26.60 -1.90
C LYS A 225 -27.23 -27.46 -2.10
N LYS A 226 -26.34 -27.04 -2.99
CA LYS A 226 -25.12 -27.77 -3.34
C LYS A 226 -23.89 -26.99 -2.91
N GLU A 227 -22.87 -27.75 -2.52
CA GLU A 227 -21.53 -27.24 -2.34
C GLU A 227 -20.86 -27.00 -3.70
N PHE A 228 -20.08 -25.95 -3.80
CA PHE A 228 -19.12 -25.72 -4.88
C PHE A 228 -17.74 -25.46 -4.29
N VAL A 229 -16.71 -25.88 -5.01
CA VAL A 229 -15.32 -25.81 -4.53
C VAL A 229 -14.45 -25.19 -5.59
N GLY A 230 -13.80 -24.08 -5.26
CA GLY A 230 -12.72 -23.52 -6.04
C GLY A 230 -11.38 -24.09 -5.59
N LYS A 231 -10.51 -24.45 -6.53
CA LYS A 231 -9.19 -25.02 -6.22
C LYS A 231 -8.10 -24.26 -6.96
N ALA A 232 -6.96 -24.06 -6.30
CA ALA A 232 -5.78 -23.53 -6.93
C ALA A 232 -4.53 -24.28 -6.48
N LYS A 233 -3.64 -24.54 -7.43
CA LYS A 233 -2.30 -25.08 -7.21
C LYS A 233 -1.27 -24.01 -7.54
N GLY A 234 -0.11 -24.08 -6.89
CA GLY A 234 0.97 -23.13 -7.16
C GLY A 234 1.54 -23.35 -8.55
N SER A 235 1.72 -22.28 -9.31
CA SER A 235 2.21 -22.31 -10.70
C SER A 235 3.30 -21.26 -10.91
N GLY A 236 4.29 -21.56 -11.76
CA GLY A 236 5.41 -20.67 -12.07
C GLY A 236 6.52 -20.71 -11.01
N VAL A 237 7.50 -19.80 -11.12
CA VAL A 237 8.71 -19.75 -10.27
C VAL A 237 8.36 -19.59 -8.78
N VAL A 238 7.30 -18.82 -8.48
CA VAL A 238 6.80 -18.59 -7.11
C VAL A 238 6.10 -19.85 -6.55
N GLY A 239 5.51 -20.69 -7.41
CA GLY A 239 4.86 -21.95 -7.06
C GLY A 239 5.76 -23.19 -7.06
N GLU A 240 7.06 -23.05 -7.38
CA GLU A 240 7.97 -24.19 -7.37
C GLU A 240 8.11 -24.79 -5.96
N GLY A 241 8.13 -23.95 -4.93
CA GLY A 241 8.22 -24.43 -3.58
C GLY A 241 6.96 -25.20 -3.14
N THR A 242 5.77 -24.76 -3.56
CA THR A 242 4.51 -25.45 -3.26
C THR A 242 4.46 -26.82 -3.95
N SER A 243 4.98 -26.92 -5.17
CA SER A 243 5.07 -28.20 -5.90
C SER A 243 6.11 -29.16 -5.31
N LYS A 244 7.29 -28.64 -4.94
CA LYS A 244 8.40 -29.46 -4.43
C LYS A 244 8.26 -29.84 -2.96
N TYR A 245 7.65 -28.97 -2.14
CA TYR A 245 7.64 -29.12 -0.67
C TYR A 245 6.23 -29.22 -0.07
N GLY A 246 5.15 -29.05 -0.86
CA GLY A 246 3.76 -29.13 -0.39
C GLY A 246 3.30 -30.54 0.00
N LYS A 247 3.98 -31.59 -0.47
CA LYS A 247 3.79 -33.01 -0.08
C LYS A 247 2.32 -33.46 -0.02
N GLY A 248 1.49 -33.10 -1.01
CA GLY A 248 0.08 -33.53 -1.06
C GLY A 248 -0.84 -32.86 -0.05
N LYS A 249 -0.40 -31.83 0.69
CA LYS A 249 -1.24 -31.14 1.67
C LYS A 249 -2.13 -30.10 1.00
N THR A 250 -3.43 -30.19 1.27
CA THR A 250 -4.43 -29.20 0.89
C THR A 250 -4.80 -28.35 2.09
N LEU A 251 -4.75 -27.02 1.95
CA LEU A 251 -5.39 -26.11 2.91
C LEU A 251 -6.80 -25.81 2.43
N SER A 252 -7.78 -26.19 3.23
CA SER A 252 -9.19 -25.98 2.95
C SER A 252 -9.74 -24.84 3.80
N PHE A 253 -10.36 -23.88 3.14
CA PHE A 253 -11.01 -22.75 3.80
C PHE A 253 -12.53 -22.89 3.68
N ALA A 254 -13.19 -22.93 4.83
CA ALA A 254 -14.64 -22.90 4.96
C ALA A 254 -15.02 -21.90 6.05
N GLY A 255 -15.65 -20.78 5.68
CA GLY A 255 -16.50 -20.02 6.62
C GLY A 255 -15.86 -19.06 7.64
N HIS A 256 -14.61 -18.60 7.48
CA HIS A 256 -14.05 -17.55 8.37
C HIS A 256 -13.88 -16.18 7.71
N GLU A 257 -14.12 -16.06 6.40
CA GLU A 257 -14.08 -14.81 5.63
C GLU A 257 -15.30 -14.71 4.70
N HIS A 258 -15.36 -13.66 3.87
CA HIS A 258 -16.40 -13.46 2.85
C HIS A 258 -16.61 -14.75 2.04
N GLN A 259 -17.83 -15.29 2.06
CA GLN A 259 -18.12 -16.52 1.33
C GLN A 259 -18.07 -16.23 -0.18
N PRO A 260 -17.50 -17.13 -1.00
CA PRO A 260 -17.56 -16.96 -2.43
C PRO A 260 -19.01 -17.00 -2.90
N ALA A 261 -19.39 -16.10 -3.81
CA ALA A 261 -20.74 -16.08 -4.38
C ALA A 261 -20.97 -17.23 -5.38
N ASP A 262 -19.92 -17.63 -6.08
CA ASP A 262 -19.95 -18.63 -7.15
C ASP A 262 -18.60 -19.38 -7.23
N GLN A 263 -18.57 -20.41 -8.09
CA GLN A 263 -17.36 -21.19 -8.32
C GLN A 263 -16.20 -20.34 -8.86
N ALA A 264 -16.48 -19.38 -9.75
CA ALA A 264 -15.46 -18.50 -10.31
C ALA A 264 -14.79 -17.63 -9.23
N THR A 265 -15.57 -17.09 -8.30
CA THR A 265 -15.07 -16.37 -7.13
C THR A 265 -14.28 -17.28 -6.21
N ALA A 266 -14.74 -18.51 -5.97
CA ALA A 266 -14.01 -19.47 -5.15
C ALA A 266 -12.64 -19.83 -5.75
N GLU A 267 -12.56 -19.98 -7.07
CA GLU A 267 -11.30 -20.20 -7.80
C GLU A 267 -10.38 -18.98 -7.74
N ALA A 268 -10.94 -17.77 -7.88
CA ALA A 268 -10.19 -16.53 -7.77
C ALA A 268 -9.63 -16.32 -6.36
N MET A 269 -10.42 -16.62 -5.31
CA MET A 269 -9.97 -16.63 -3.92
C MET A 269 -8.86 -17.66 -3.67
N ALA A 270 -9.03 -18.88 -4.18
CA ALA A 270 -8.01 -19.91 -4.07
C ALA A 270 -6.69 -19.47 -4.73
N LYS A 271 -6.78 -18.87 -5.93
CA LYS A 271 -5.62 -18.36 -6.66
C LYS A 271 -4.97 -17.16 -5.96
N GLY A 272 -5.77 -16.27 -5.37
CA GLY A 272 -5.29 -15.13 -4.61
C GLY A 272 -4.50 -15.55 -3.38
N ARG A 273 -4.97 -16.55 -2.63
CA ARG A 273 -4.28 -17.09 -1.45
C ARG A 273 -3.05 -17.93 -1.76
N MET A 274 -2.90 -18.42 -2.99
CA MET A 274 -1.71 -19.15 -3.44
C MET A 274 -0.54 -18.25 -3.85
N ARG A 275 -0.76 -16.93 -3.96
CA ARG A 275 0.26 -15.94 -4.30
C ARG A 275 0.93 -15.39 -3.04
#